data_AF-A0A849U675-F1
#
_entry.id   AF-A0A849U675-F1
#
_cell.length_a   1.000
_cell.length_b   1.000
_cell.length_c   1.000
_cell.angle_alpha   90.00
_cell.angle_beta   90.00
_cell.angle_gamma   90.00
#
_symmetry.space_group_name_H-M   'P 1'
#
loop_
_entity.id
_entity.type
_entity.pdbx_description
1 polymer ?
#
loop_
_entity_poly.entity_id
_entity_poly.type
_entity_poly.pdbx_seq_one_letter_code
_entity_poly.pdbx_strand_id
1 'polypeptide(L)'
;MNQESENEKMGVVGKYILAFEHTLIGSSLVKHFQERCTNHLADFLSRFNFILYKNLYIEVNDQIGRESIIYEEQRGGVCASPPQYYYQKQDLKFFDERYIYAALLTNVTIFGSSDLVLLANRKVLYELFYLDENKNFEYTDAVIASCLDGKLKIRYKAANKTIENGIMFSGKFSFNYYHFIFETLAKFELLDKTDISKNVPLIIDEIINSVPQLKELLDYFNEGNREIIYLKRTHNYNFRKLYYLSQANSGMKCNFE
;
A
#
# COMPACT_ATOMS: atom_id res chain seq x y z
N MET A 1 -16.93 -18.17 -34.45
CA MET A 1 -17.37 -18.28 -33.05
C MET A 1 -17.59 -19.76 -32.76
N ASN A 2 -16.90 -20.48 -31.89
CA ASN A 2 -15.89 -20.20 -30.88
C ASN A 2 -15.14 -21.52 -30.65
N GLN A 3 -13.99 -21.74 -31.30
CA GLN A 3 -13.08 -22.84 -30.95
C GLN A 3 -11.82 -22.32 -30.25
N GLU A 4 -11.44 -21.06 -30.47
CA GLU A 4 -10.27 -20.43 -29.82
C GLU A 4 -10.52 -20.12 -28.33
N SER A 5 -11.75 -19.77 -27.93
CA SER A 5 -12.06 -19.47 -26.52
C SER A 5 -12.14 -20.70 -25.61
N GLU A 6 -12.40 -21.89 -26.18
CA GLU A 6 -12.41 -23.15 -25.43
C GLU A 6 -10.98 -23.68 -25.23
N ASN A 7 -10.12 -23.51 -26.24
CA ASN A 7 -8.70 -23.88 -26.15
C ASN A 7 -7.93 -23.00 -25.14
N GLU A 8 -8.26 -21.71 -25.01
CA GLU A 8 -7.69 -20.85 -23.96
C GLU A 8 -8.15 -21.24 -22.55
N LYS A 9 -9.42 -21.61 -22.38
CA LYS A 9 -9.94 -22.10 -21.09
C LYS A 9 -9.32 -23.44 -20.70
N MET A 10 -9.15 -24.38 -21.64
CA MET A 10 -8.45 -25.64 -21.38
C MET A 10 -6.96 -25.43 -21.08
N GLY A 11 -6.30 -24.48 -21.73
CA GLY A 11 -4.90 -24.14 -21.45
C GLY A 11 -4.67 -23.57 -20.04
N VAL A 12 -5.63 -22.82 -19.51
CA VAL A 12 -5.61 -22.32 -18.12
C VAL A 12 -5.87 -23.44 -17.12
N VAL A 13 -6.85 -24.32 -17.38
CA VAL A 13 -7.14 -25.49 -16.53
C VAL A 13 -5.94 -26.45 -16.48
N GLY A 14 -5.27 -26.69 -17.60
CA GLY A 14 -4.04 -27.50 -17.66
C GLY A 14 -2.90 -26.95 -16.82
N LYS A 15 -2.75 -25.62 -16.71
CA LYS A 15 -1.73 -24.98 -15.86
C LYS A 15 -2.04 -25.10 -14.36
N TYR A 16 -3.31 -25.11 -13.96
CA TYR A 16 -3.69 -25.32 -12.55
C TYR A 16 -3.58 -26.78 -12.11
N ILE A 17 -3.77 -27.74 -13.03
CA ILE A 17 -3.55 -29.17 -12.76
C ILE A 17 -2.06 -29.44 -12.51
N LEU A 18 -1.16 -28.84 -13.31
CA LEU A 18 0.29 -28.93 -13.10
C LEU A 18 0.74 -28.33 -11.74
N ALA A 19 0.08 -27.27 -11.27
CA ALA A 19 0.36 -26.69 -9.95
C ALA A 19 -0.07 -27.61 -8.79
N PHE A 20 -1.10 -28.44 -9.00
CA PHE A 20 -1.54 -29.45 -8.03
C PHE A 20 -0.64 -30.70 -8.02
N GLU A 21 -0.09 -31.10 -9.17
CA GLU A 21 0.85 -32.25 -9.28
C GLU A 21 2.15 -32.05 -8.49
N HIS A 22 2.62 -30.81 -8.32
CA HIS A 22 3.82 -30.53 -7.54
C HIS A 22 3.66 -30.69 -6.01
N THR A 23 2.45 -30.94 -5.51
CA THR A 23 2.16 -30.95 -4.05
C THR A 23 1.85 -32.35 -3.50
N LEU A 24 1.68 -33.38 -4.34
CA LEU A 24 1.28 -34.72 -3.87
C LEU A 24 2.11 -35.84 -4.54
N ILE A 25 2.91 -36.52 -3.72
CA ILE A 25 3.55 -37.81 -4.03
C ILE A 25 2.48 -38.92 -3.93
N GLY A 26 2.22 -39.70 -5.00
CA GLY A 26 1.59 -41.02 -4.86
C GLY A 26 0.53 -41.45 -5.89
N SER A 27 0.95 -42.39 -6.75
CA SER A 27 0.27 -43.43 -7.55
C SER A 27 -1.27 -43.55 -7.65
N SER A 28 -1.70 -43.77 -8.90
CA SER A 28 -2.91 -44.45 -9.44
C SER A 28 -4.32 -44.04 -9.01
N LEU A 29 -4.54 -43.55 -7.78
CA LEU A 29 -5.85 -43.06 -7.32
C LEU A 29 -6.25 -41.74 -7.98
N VAL A 30 -5.25 -40.91 -8.33
CA VAL A 30 -5.41 -39.58 -8.93
C VAL A 30 -6.02 -39.65 -10.33
N LYS A 31 -5.69 -40.68 -11.12
CA LYS A 31 -6.15 -40.82 -12.51
C LYS A 31 -7.66 -41.10 -12.62
N HIS A 32 -8.19 -41.93 -11.72
CA HIS A 32 -9.62 -42.27 -11.68
C HIS A 32 -10.47 -41.14 -11.07
N PHE A 33 -9.88 -40.30 -10.22
CA PHE A 33 -10.51 -39.11 -9.66
C PHE A 33 -10.54 -37.94 -10.68
N GLN A 34 -9.50 -37.81 -11.52
CA GLN A 34 -9.37 -36.78 -12.56
C GLN A 34 -10.49 -36.82 -13.62
N GLU A 35 -10.91 -38.00 -14.09
CA GLU A 35 -11.91 -38.12 -15.16
C GLU A 35 -13.34 -37.84 -14.69
N ARG A 36 -13.67 -38.11 -13.42
CA ARG A 36 -15.00 -37.80 -12.85
C ARG A 36 -15.11 -36.35 -12.36
N CYS A 37 -14.01 -35.75 -11.91
CA CYS A 37 -14.04 -34.40 -11.34
C CYS A 37 -13.91 -33.29 -12.37
N THR A 38 -13.39 -33.51 -13.58
CA THR A 38 -13.12 -32.44 -14.56
C THR A 38 -14.38 -31.65 -14.98
N ASN A 39 -15.50 -32.35 -15.19
CA ASN A 39 -16.77 -31.69 -15.56
C ASN A 39 -17.45 -30.98 -14.38
N HIS A 40 -17.32 -31.50 -13.16
CA HIS A 40 -17.84 -30.84 -11.95
C HIS A 40 -16.94 -29.71 -11.45
N LEU A 41 -15.63 -29.80 -11.65
CA LEU A 41 -14.67 -28.78 -11.26
C LEU A 41 -14.80 -27.54 -12.17
N ALA A 42 -15.02 -27.71 -13.47
CA ALA A 42 -15.27 -26.57 -14.36
C ALA A 42 -16.56 -25.80 -13.99
N ASP A 43 -17.64 -26.52 -13.65
CA ASP A 43 -18.91 -25.92 -13.21
C ASP A 43 -18.87 -25.39 -11.76
N PHE A 44 -18.00 -25.94 -10.91
CA PHE A 44 -17.71 -25.41 -9.58
C PHE A 44 -16.87 -24.14 -9.69
N LEU A 45 -15.77 -24.17 -10.45
CA LEU A 45 -14.85 -23.04 -10.65
C LEU A 45 -15.52 -21.88 -11.42
N SER A 46 -16.46 -22.14 -12.32
CA SER A 46 -17.24 -21.09 -13.00
C SER A 46 -18.12 -20.27 -12.06
N ARG A 47 -18.45 -20.81 -10.88
CA ARG A 47 -19.22 -20.14 -9.82
C ARG A 47 -18.35 -19.33 -8.85
N PHE A 48 -17.03 -19.49 -8.92
CA PHE A 48 -16.09 -18.69 -8.12
C PHE A 48 -15.46 -17.60 -8.99
N ASN A 49 -15.68 -16.34 -8.62
CA ASN A 49 -14.87 -15.24 -9.11
C ASN A 49 -13.45 -15.40 -8.54
N PHE A 50 -12.59 -16.12 -9.26
CA PHE A 50 -11.17 -16.22 -8.92
C PHE A 50 -10.51 -14.86 -9.09
N ILE A 51 -10.17 -14.24 -7.96
CA ILE A 51 -9.37 -13.03 -7.94
C ILE A 51 -7.90 -13.45 -8.05
N LEU A 52 -7.27 -13.18 -9.19
CA LEU A 52 -5.85 -13.43 -9.40
C LEU A 52 -5.01 -12.36 -8.68
N TYR A 53 -4.13 -12.81 -7.79
CA TYR A 53 -3.14 -11.96 -7.12
C TYR A 53 -1.74 -12.23 -7.69
N LYS A 54 -0.98 -11.18 -7.94
CA LYS A 54 0.46 -11.26 -8.17
C LYS A 54 1.18 -11.29 -6.83
N ASN A 55 2.16 -12.17 -6.68
CA ASN A 55 3.05 -12.22 -5.52
C ASN A 55 4.42 -11.68 -5.90
N LEU A 56 5.04 -10.87 -5.05
CA LEU A 56 6.40 -10.36 -5.26
C LEU A 56 7.16 -10.32 -3.93
N TYR A 57 8.45 -10.62 -3.98
CA TYR A 57 9.40 -10.44 -2.87
C TYR A 57 10.27 -9.24 -3.17
N ILE A 58 10.38 -8.33 -2.21
CA ILE A 58 11.03 -7.03 -2.35
C ILE A 58 11.88 -6.77 -1.11
N GLU A 59 13.03 -6.14 -1.30
CA GLU A 59 13.88 -5.64 -0.23
C GLU A 59 13.44 -4.24 0.19
N VAL A 60 13.42 -3.97 1.49
CA VAL A 60 13.12 -2.63 2.00
C VAL A 60 14.31 -1.72 1.71
N ASN A 61 14.04 -0.54 1.13
CA ASN A 61 15.05 0.50 0.92
C ASN A 61 14.61 1.76 1.67
N ASP A 62 15.50 2.19 2.53
CA ASP A 62 15.29 3.17 3.59
C ASP A 62 15.65 4.60 3.17
N GLN A 63 16.28 4.78 2.00
CA GLN A 63 16.76 6.08 1.58
C GLN A 63 15.94 6.64 0.42
N ILE A 64 15.28 7.78 0.70
CA ILE A 64 14.93 8.76 -0.32
C ILE A 64 16.18 9.58 -0.55
N GLY A 65 16.69 9.58 -1.78
CA GLY A 65 17.83 10.42 -2.13
C GLY A 65 17.51 11.89 -1.87
N ARG A 66 18.47 12.62 -1.29
CA ARG A 66 18.30 14.01 -0.85
C ARG A 66 17.86 14.93 -2.00
N GLU A 67 18.25 14.59 -3.22
CA GLU A 67 17.82 15.24 -4.46
C GLU A 67 16.31 15.15 -4.75
N SER A 68 15.62 14.20 -4.11
CA SER A 68 14.17 14.04 -4.24
C SER A 68 13.39 14.90 -3.25
N ILE A 69 14.02 15.43 -2.20
CA ILE A 69 13.35 16.24 -1.17
C ILE A 69 13.07 17.64 -1.73
N ILE A 70 11.80 18.07 -1.64
CA ILE A 70 11.34 19.39 -2.11
C ILE A 70 10.93 20.31 -0.96
N TYR A 71 10.71 19.75 0.22
CA TYR A 71 10.43 20.48 1.45
C TYR A 71 10.90 19.66 2.64
N GLU A 72 11.50 20.30 3.64
CA GLU A 72 11.89 19.68 4.89
C GLU A 72 11.81 20.70 6.03
N GLU A 73 11.30 20.27 7.17
CA GLU A 73 11.25 21.05 8.40
C GLU A 73 11.56 20.14 9.58
N GLN A 74 12.51 20.57 10.40
CA GLN A 74 12.78 19.94 11.69
C GLN A 74 11.72 20.38 12.70
N ARG A 75 11.05 19.41 13.32
CA ARG A 75 10.13 19.62 14.43
C ARG A 75 10.62 18.89 15.67
N GLY A 76 10.74 19.63 16.77
CA GLY A 76 10.82 19.03 18.10
C GLY A 76 9.49 18.36 18.46
N GLY A 77 9.54 17.23 19.16
CA GLY A 77 8.33 16.49 19.55
C GLY A 77 8.40 15.95 20.97
N VAL A 78 7.31 16.14 21.71
CA VAL A 78 7.10 15.46 23.00
C VAL A 78 6.20 14.26 22.74
N CYS A 79 6.68 13.06 23.05
CA CYS A 79 5.85 11.86 23.00
C CYS A 79 5.53 11.41 24.43
N ALA A 80 4.24 11.36 24.75
CA ALA A 80 3.77 10.68 25.94
C ALA A 80 3.40 9.25 25.54
N SER A 81 3.81 8.26 26.33
CA SER A 81 3.24 6.91 26.18
C SER A 81 1.72 6.97 26.34
N PRO A 82 0.94 6.11 25.67
CA PRO A 82 -0.51 6.08 25.86
C PRO A 82 -0.83 6.05 27.36
N PRO A 83 -1.92 6.72 27.79
CA PRO A 83 -2.23 6.84 29.19
C PRO A 83 -2.30 5.44 29.79
N GLN A 84 -1.38 5.14 30.71
CA GLN A 84 -1.57 3.98 31.56
C GLN A 84 -2.80 4.30 32.41
N TYR A 85 -3.89 3.55 32.17
CA TYR A 85 -5.19 3.76 32.81
C TYR A 85 -5.16 3.54 34.34
N TYR A 86 -4.00 3.21 34.91
CA TYR A 86 -3.77 3.02 36.33
C TYR A 86 -2.67 3.99 36.80
N TYR A 87 -2.82 4.51 38.03
CA TYR A 87 -2.03 5.54 38.75
C TYR A 87 -0.50 5.42 38.74
N GLN A 88 0.13 5.26 37.58
CA GLN A 88 1.57 5.30 37.39
C GLN A 88 1.93 6.65 36.78
N LYS A 89 2.93 7.29 37.39
CA LYS A 89 3.53 8.52 36.87
C LYS A 89 4.11 8.21 35.50
N GLN A 90 3.65 8.92 34.47
CA GLN A 90 4.13 8.72 33.11
C GLN A 90 5.50 9.38 32.95
N ASP A 91 6.48 8.62 32.47
CA ASP A 91 7.73 9.17 31.99
C ASP A 91 7.49 9.75 30.60
N LEU A 92 7.53 11.09 30.50
CA LEU A 92 7.54 11.78 29.21
C LEU A 92 8.85 11.47 28.51
N LYS A 93 8.77 10.93 27.29
CA LYS A 93 9.93 10.76 26.42
C LYS A 93 9.98 11.91 25.43
N PHE A 94 11.01 12.72 25.55
CA PHE A 94 11.32 13.76 24.58
C PHE A 94 12.13 13.12 23.46
N PHE A 95 11.75 13.44 22.22
CA PHE A 95 12.53 13.09 21.05
C PHE A 95 13.10 14.37 20.48
N ASP A 96 14.42 14.47 20.40
CA ASP A 96 15.11 15.71 20.06
C ASP A 96 14.94 16.12 18.60
N GLU A 97 14.74 15.17 17.66
CA GLU A 97 14.73 15.49 16.23
C GLU A 97 13.74 14.61 15.45
N ARG A 98 12.68 15.22 14.92
CA ARG A 98 11.80 14.61 13.90
C ARG A 98 11.73 15.53 12.70
N TYR A 99 11.80 14.95 11.51
CA TYR A 99 11.60 15.70 10.27
C TYR A 99 10.23 15.42 9.70
N ILE A 100 9.55 16.48 9.25
CA ILE A 100 8.47 16.37 8.28
C ILE A 100 9.02 16.78 6.92
N TYR A 101 8.69 16.04 5.87
CA TYR A 101 9.25 16.29 4.56
C TYR A 101 8.27 15.95 3.43
N ALA A 102 8.43 16.63 2.31
CA ALA A 102 7.81 16.29 1.05
C ALA A 102 8.89 15.89 0.04
N ALA A 103 8.64 14.83 -0.73
CA ALA A 103 9.55 14.32 -1.73
C ALA A 103 8.86 14.17 -3.08
N LEU A 104 9.59 14.43 -4.17
CA LEU A 104 9.18 14.13 -5.53
C LEU A 104 9.83 12.82 -5.98
N LEU A 105 9.02 11.76 -6.05
CA LEU A 105 9.45 10.45 -6.52
C LEU A 105 9.08 10.28 -8.00
N THR A 106 9.96 9.64 -8.78
CA THR A 106 9.71 9.40 -10.21
C THR A 106 9.64 7.92 -10.54
N ASN A 107 8.74 7.55 -11.45
CA ASN A 107 8.55 6.18 -11.96
C ASN A 107 8.37 5.14 -10.83
N VAL A 108 7.40 5.41 -9.96
CA VAL A 108 7.08 4.56 -8.81
C VAL A 108 5.76 3.83 -8.98
N THR A 109 5.54 2.79 -8.20
CA THR A 109 4.25 2.10 -8.10
C THR A 109 3.72 2.21 -6.68
N ILE A 110 2.45 2.55 -6.52
CA ILE A 110 1.75 2.52 -5.23
C ILE A 110 0.56 1.57 -5.30
N PHE A 111 -0.01 1.26 -4.14
CA PHE A 111 -1.10 0.31 -4.01
C PHE A 111 -2.25 0.89 -3.19
N GLY A 112 -3.49 0.69 -3.63
CA GLY A 112 -4.65 1.12 -2.84
C GLY A 112 -4.72 0.42 -1.48
N SER A 113 -4.97 1.20 -0.44
CA SER A 113 -5.01 0.82 0.98
C SER A 113 -3.68 0.34 1.58
N SER A 114 -2.56 0.89 1.10
CA SER A 114 -1.21 0.58 1.59
C SER A 114 -0.33 1.83 1.57
N ASP A 115 0.58 1.94 2.55
CA ASP A 115 1.58 3.01 2.59
C ASP A 115 2.83 2.66 1.76
N LEU A 116 2.90 1.46 1.21
CA LEU A 116 4.07 0.97 0.48
C LEU A 116 4.20 1.65 -0.87
N VAL A 117 5.35 2.28 -1.09
CA VAL A 117 5.76 2.82 -2.39
C VAL A 117 6.87 1.94 -2.96
N LEU A 118 6.59 1.27 -4.08
CA LEU A 118 7.55 0.47 -4.81
C LEU A 118 8.37 1.37 -5.73
N LEU A 119 9.67 1.42 -5.45
CA LEU A 119 10.68 2.14 -6.22
C LEU A 119 11.23 1.25 -7.35
N ALA A 120 12.06 1.84 -8.20
CA ALA A 120 12.87 1.09 -9.15
C ALA A 120 13.73 0.02 -8.43
N ASN A 121 14.16 -1.01 -9.16
CA ASN A 121 15.07 -2.05 -8.68
C ASN A 121 14.55 -2.91 -7.52
N ARG A 122 13.22 -3.10 -7.40
CA ARG A 122 12.59 -3.93 -6.35
C ARG A 122 12.96 -3.48 -4.94
N LYS A 123 12.99 -2.17 -4.76
CA LYS A 123 13.17 -1.49 -3.48
C LYS A 123 11.85 -0.84 -3.06
N VAL A 124 11.59 -0.68 -1.77
CA VAL A 124 10.37 0.00 -1.29
C VAL A 124 10.67 1.05 -0.26
N LEU A 125 9.95 2.17 -0.36
CA LEU A 125 9.80 3.13 0.71
C LEU A 125 8.61 2.70 1.59
N TYR A 126 8.87 2.46 2.87
CA TYR A 126 7.86 2.10 3.87
C TYR A 126 8.31 2.58 5.26
N GLU A 127 7.85 3.77 5.67
CA GLU A 127 8.37 4.49 6.84
C GLU A 127 8.24 3.72 8.16
N LEU A 128 7.18 2.93 8.35
CA LEU A 128 6.98 2.17 9.58
C LEU A 128 8.15 1.21 9.86
N PHE A 129 8.77 0.66 8.82
CA PHE A 129 9.93 -0.22 8.97
C PHE A 129 11.16 0.51 9.50
N TYR A 130 11.32 1.79 9.15
CA TYR A 130 12.43 2.62 9.62
C TYR A 130 12.28 3.02 11.09
N LEU A 131 11.05 3.32 11.52
CA LEU A 131 10.77 3.72 12.90
C LEU A 131 10.87 2.56 13.90
N ASP A 132 10.82 1.33 13.41
CA ASP A 132 10.75 0.14 14.26
C ASP A 132 12.14 -0.36 14.69
N GLU A 133 12.88 0.48 15.42
CA GLU A 133 14.22 0.15 15.93
C GLU A 133 14.25 -1.20 16.69
N ASN A 134 13.13 -1.58 17.32
CA ASN A 134 13.01 -2.77 18.15
C ASN A 134 12.29 -3.95 17.47
N LYS A 135 11.88 -3.84 16.19
CA LYS A 135 11.15 -4.88 15.44
C LYS A 135 9.86 -5.35 16.12
N ASN A 136 9.12 -4.44 16.73
CA ASN A 136 7.92 -4.70 17.50
C ASN A 136 6.61 -4.40 16.75
N PHE A 137 6.68 -3.88 15.52
CA PHE A 137 5.49 -3.53 14.75
C PHE A 137 5.04 -4.64 13.79
N GLU A 138 3.73 -4.68 13.57
CA GLU A 138 3.14 -5.48 12.52
C GLU A 138 3.14 -4.71 11.19
N TYR A 139 4.00 -5.15 10.26
CA TYR A 139 4.12 -4.55 8.93
C TYR A 139 3.05 -5.01 7.93
N THR A 140 2.15 -5.93 8.32
CA THR A 140 1.11 -6.40 7.41
C THR A 140 0.16 -5.25 7.08
N ASP A 141 -0.26 -5.16 5.82
CA ASP A 141 -1.26 -4.20 5.36
C ASP A 141 -2.10 -4.83 4.23
N ALA A 142 -2.84 -4.01 3.45
CA ALA A 142 -3.69 -4.56 2.39
C ALA A 142 -2.91 -5.36 1.33
N VAL A 143 -1.64 -5.04 1.08
CA VAL A 143 -0.80 -5.75 0.11
C VAL A 143 0.37 -6.50 0.76
N ILE A 144 0.91 -6.05 1.89
CA ILE A 144 1.99 -6.73 2.60
C ILE A 144 1.41 -7.93 3.36
N ALA A 145 1.72 -9.12 2.87
CA ALA A 145 1.24 -10.36 3.45
C ALA A 145 2.14 -10.90 4.57
N SER A 146 3.44 -10.60 4.52
CA SER A 146 4.41 -10.98 5.55
C SER A 146 5.73 -10.22 5.36
N CYS A 147 6.47 -10.06 6.45
CA CYS A 147 7.85 -9.57 6.44
C CYS A 147 8.74 -10.62 7.10
N LEU A 148 9.85 -10.99 6.45
CA LEU A 148 10.87 -11.88 7.00
C LEU A 148 12.25 -11.37 6.60
N ASP A 149 13.14 -11.18 7.56
CA ASP A 149 14.54 -10.76 7.33
C ASP A 149 14.69 -9.54 6.41
N GLY A 150 13.87 -8.50 6.62
CA GLY A 150 13.89 -7.27 5.80
C GLY A 150 13.33 -7.44 4.38
N LYS A 151 12.70 -8.58 4.09
CA LYS A 151 12.04 -8.85 2.81
C LYS A 151 10.53 -8.87 3.00
N LEU A 152 9.84 -8.08 2.18
CA LEU A 152 8.38 -8.04 2.16
C LEU A 152 7.85 -8.99 1.08
N LYS A 153 6.88 -9.83 1.46
CA LYS A 153 6.04 -10.55 0.51
C LYS A 153 4.78 -9.73 0.29
N ILE A 154 4.61 -9.19 -0.91
CA ILE A 154 3.43 -8.41 -1.27
C ILE A 154 2.48 -9.19 -2.20
N ARG A 155 1.18 -8.91 -2.09
CA ARG A 155 0.09 -9.47 -2.91
C ARG A 155 -0.79 -8.34 -3.43
N TYR A 156 -0.93 -8.24 -4.75
CA TYR A 156 -1.72 -7.17 -5.34
C TYR A 156 -2.42 -7.61 -6.63
N LYS A 157 -3.40 -6.80 -7.06
CA LYS A 157 -4.13 -6.93 -8.33
C LYS A 157 -3.56 -5.96 -9.34
N ALA A 158 -3.40 -6.41 -10.58
CA ALA A 158 -2.93 -5.56 -11.65
C ALA A 158 -4.03 -4.58 -12.09
N ALA A 159 -3.81 -3.26 -11.97
CA ALA A 159 -4.72 -2.26 -12.54
C ALA A 159 -4.31 -1.85 -13.96
N ASN A 160 -3.03 -2.05 -14.32
CA ASN A 160 -2.43 -1.62 -15.60
C ASN A 160 -2.68 -0.13 -15.92
N LYS A 161 -2.77 0.72 -14.90
CA LYS A 161 -2.99 2.16 -15.04
C LYS A 161 -1.70 2.92 -14.73
N THR A 162 -1.33 3.81 -15.63
CA THR A 162 -0.27 4.80 -15.43
C THR A 162 -0.90 6.18 -15.26
N ILE A 163 -0.42 6.91 -14.26
CA ILE A 163 -0.87 8.25 -13.89
C ILE A 163 0.33 9.19 -14.01
N GLU A 164 0.12 10.37 -14.60
CA GLU A 164 1.22 11.30 -14.89
C GLU A 164 1.76 11.94 -13.61
N ASN A 165 0.89 12.43 -12.73
CA ASN A 165 1.28 12.95 -11.43
C ASN A 165 0.19 12.81 -10.37
N GLY A 166 0.57 12.93 -9.10
CA GLY A 166 -0.36 12.95 -7.97
C GLY A 166 0.33 13.17 -6.63
N ILE A 167 -0.45 13.55 -5.61
CA ILE A 167 0.00 13.72 -4.22
C ILE A 167 -0.57 12.59 -3.37
N MET A 168 0.30 11.84 -2.70
CA MET A 168 -0.10 10.61 -1.99
C MET A 168 -0.79 10.91 -0.64
N PHE A 169 -2.11 10.79 -0.61
CA PHE A 169 -2.93 10.83 0.60
C PHE A 169 -3.52 9.44 0.98
N SER A 170 -3.49 8.48 0.06
CA SER A 170 -3.83 7.07 0.30
C SER A 170 -2.88 6.42 1.31
N GLY A 171 -3.35 5.38 1.99
CA GLY A 171 -2.54 4.71 2.99
C GLY A 171 -3.18 3.51 3.65
N LYS A 172 -2.44 2.90 4.58
CA LYS A 172 -2.94 1.77 5.38
C LYS A 172 -4.14 2.22 6.22
N PHE A 173 -5.14 1.36 6.32
CA PHE A 173 -6.34 1.59 7.14
C PHE A 173 -7.07 2.92 6.90
N SER A 174 -7.02 3.48 5.69
CA SER A 174 -7.68 4.76 5.35
C SER A 174 -9.19 4.80 5.65
N PHE A 175 -9.87 3.65 5.69
CA PHE A 175 -11.29 3.56 6.10
C PHE A 175 -11.52 3.80 7.60
N ASN A 176 -10.48 3.73 8.42
CA ASN A 176 -10.57 3.94 9.85
C ASN A 176 -10.51 5.44 10.15
N TYR A 177 -11.50 5.94 10.89
CA TYR A 177 -11.63 7.36 11.21
C TYR A 177 -10.40 7.96 11.89
N TYR A 178 -9.72 7.21 12.76
CA TYR A 178 -8.50 7.65 13.43
C TYR A 178 -7.36 7.84 12.42
N HIS A 179 -7.05 6.81 11.64
CA HIS A 179 -6.00 6.87 10.62
C HIS A 179 -6.31 7.96 9.58
N PHE A 180 -7.57 8.07 9.17
CA PHE A 180 -7.98 9.10 8.22
C PHE A 180 -7.71 10.53 8.74
N ILE A 181 -8.06 10.84 9.99
CA ILE A 181 -7.81 12.18 10.53
C ILE A 181 -6.31 12.42 10.74
N PHE A 182 -5.63 11.52 11.45
CA PHE A 182 -4.27 11.79 11.92
C PHE A 182 -3.18 11.51 10.89
N GLU A 183 -3.44 10.68 9.88
CA GLU A 183 -2.44 10.31 8.87
C GLU A 183 -2.79 10.83 7.48
N THR A 184 -4.08 10.84 7.11
CA THR A 184 -4.51 11.35 5.80
C THR A 184 -4.78 12.85 5.84
N LEU A 185 -5.67 13.35 6.70
CA LEU A 185 -6.03 14.77 6.71
C LEU A 185 -4.91 15.65 7.26
N ALA A 186 -4.12 15.16 8.22
CA ALA A 186 -2.97 15.89 8.74
C ALA A 186 -1.94 16.28 7.65
N LYS A 187 -1.89 15.55 6.53
CA LYS A 187 -1.01 15.89 5.40
C LYS A 187 -1.36 17.22 4.72
N PHE A 188 -2.58 17.75 4.89
CA PHE A 188 -2.90 19.07 4.38
C PHE A 188 -2.02 20.16 5.00
N GLU A 189 -1.67 20.05 6.29
CA GLU A 189 -0.76 21.00 6.96
C GLU A 189 0.61 21.03 6.27
N LEU A 190 1.15 19.85 5.92
CA LEU A 190 2.41 19.76 5.21
C LEU A 190 2.27 20.25 3.76
N LEU A 191 1.19 19.89 3.07
CA LEU A 191 0.92 20.31 1.70
C LEU A 191 0.87 21.84 1.57
N ASP A 192 0.26 22.54 2.53
CA ASP A 192 0.13 24.01 2.54
C ASP A 192 1.48 24.74 2.66
N LYS A 193 2.52 24.05 3.13
CA LYS A 193 3.89 24.58 3.23
C LYS A 193 4.74 24.31 1.99
N THR A 194 4.23 23.56 1.02
CA THR A 194 4.94 23.23 -0.21
C THR A 194 4.51 24.10 -1.38
N ASP A 195 5.38 24.25 -2.38
CA ASP A 195 5.06 24.90 -3.65
C ASP A 195 4.37 23.95 -4.67
N ILE A 196 3.76 22.85 -4.21
CA ILE A 196 3.11 21.88 -5.10
C ILE A 196 1.88 22.53 -5.74
N SER A 197 1.94 22.71 -7.08
CA SER A 197 0.86 23.30 -7.89
C SER A 197 -0.52 22.74 -7.57
N LYS A 198 -1.54 23.62 -7.47
CA LYS A 198 -2.95 23.27 -7.22
C LYS A 198 -3.56 22.33 -8.26
N ASN A 199 -2.96 22.23 -9.45
CA ASN A 199 -3.44 21.34 -10.51
C ASN A 199 -2.99 19.88 -10.34
N VAL A 200 -2.12 19.59 -9.38
CA VAL A 200 -1.71 18.21 -9.08
C VAL A 200 -2.81 17.53 -8.27
N PRO A 201 -3.33 16.37 -8.71
CA PRO A 201 -4.46 15.70 -8.06
C PRO A 201 -4.05 15.04 -6.74
N LEU A 202 -5.03 14.93 -5.84
CA LEU A 202 -4.92 14.12 -4.62
C LEU A 202 -5.17 12.65 -4.95
N ILE A 203 -4.32 11.77 -4.42
CA ILE A 203 -4.47 10.33 -4.56
C ILE A 203 -5.06 9.78 -3.28
N ILE A 204 -6.29 9.25 -3.36
CA ILE A 204 -7.12 8.88 -2.21
C ILE A 204 -7.61 7.44 -2.41
N ASP A 205 -7.79 6.68 -1.32
CA ASP A 205 -8.41 5.36 -1.43
C ASP A 205 -9.92 5.46 -1.72
N GLU A 206 -10.44 4.60 -2.61
CA GLU A 206 -11.84 4.64 -3.07
C GLU A 206 -12.86 4.53 -1.92
N ILE A 207 -12.48 3.87 -0.83
CA ILE A 207 -13.35 3.65 0.33
C ILE A 207 -13.78 4.97 0.96
N ILE A 208 -12.94 6.01 0.92
CA ILE A 208 -13.25 7.34 1.44
C ILE A 208 -14.46 7.95 0.73
N ASN A 209 -14.54 7.77 -0.59
CA ASN A 209 -15.67 8.26 -1.38
C ASN A 209 -16.99 7.52 -1.08
N SER A 210 -16.90 6.29 -0.57
CA SER A 210 -18.06 5.48 -0.24
C SER A 210 -18.63 5.73 1.17
N VAL A 211 -17.87 6.39 2.05
CA VAL A 211 -18.28 6.71 3.42
C VAL A 211 -18.55 8.21 3.53
N PRO A 212 -19.83 8.65 3.58
CA PRO A 212 -20.19 10.07 3.50
C PRO A 212 -19.43 10.97 4.47
N GLN A 213 -19.25 10.54 5.72
CA GLN A 213 -18.57 11.34 6.74
C GLN A 213 -17.08 11.54 6.44
N LEU A 214 -16.42 10.54 5.87
CA LEU A 214 -15.01 10.66 5.47
C LEU A 214 -14.89 11.55 4.23
N LYS A 215 -15.83 11.44 3.29
CA LYS A 215 -15.89 12.27 2.09
C LYS A 215 -16.15 13.74 2.43
N GLU A 216 -17.10 14.03 3.32
CA GLU A 216 -17.40 15.38 3.79
C GLU A 216 -16.17 16.03 4.45
N LEU A 217 -15.46 15.28 5.29
CA LEU A 217 -14.20 15.75 5.87
C LEU A 217 -13.15 16.00 4.79
N LEU A 218 -12.96 15.08 3.84
CA LEU A 218 -12.02 15.28 2.73
C LEU A 218 -12.33 16.55 1.94
N ASP A 219 -13.61 16.79 1.63
CA ASP A 219 -14.05 17.96 0.87
C ASP A 219 -13.84 19.25 1.64
N TYR A 220 -14.06 19.23 2.95
CA TYR A 220 -13.81 20.38 3.82
C TYR A 220 -12.34 20.80 3.81
N PHE A 221 -11.40 19.84 3.91
CA PHE A 221 -9.97 20.13 3.89
C PHE A 221 -9.42 20.40 2.48
N ASN A 222 -10.02 19.84 1.43
CA ASN A 222 -9.63 20.09 0.04
C ASN A 222 -10.21 21.42 -0.50
N GLU A 223 -10.04 22.52 0.24
CA GLU A 223 -10.55 23.86 -0.13
C GLU A 223 -10.05 24.33 -1.51
N GLY A 224 -8.85 23.86 -1.91
CA GLY A 224 -8.27 24.11 -3.22
C GLY A 224 -8.98 23.40 -4.38
N ASN A 225 -9.98 22.55 -4.10
CA ASN A 225 -10.74 21.76 -5.06
C ASN A 225 -9.84 20.99 -6.04
N ARG A 226 -8.74 20.42 -5.52
CA ARG A 226 -7.87 19.55 -6.31
C ARG A 226 -8.67 18.37 -6.83
N GLU A 227 -8.40 17.95 -8.07
CA GLU A 227 -8.94 16.70 -8.60
C GLU A 227 -8.56 15.53 -7.66
N ILE A 228 -9.47 14.58 -7.48
CA ILE A 228 -9.21 13.38 -6.69
C ILE A 228 -9.17 12.16 -7.59
N ILE A 229 -8.06 11.42 -7.54
CA ILE A 229 -7.91 10.13 -8.18
C ILE A 229 -8.08 9.03 -7.13
N TYR A 230 -9.15 8.25 -7.27
CA TYR A 230 -9.44 7.15 -6.35
C TYR A 230 -8.70 5.86 -6.70
N LEU A 231 -8.06 5.25 -5.70
CA LEU A 231 -7.37 3.97 -5.80
C LEU A 231 -8.24 2.84 -5.29
N LYS A 232 -8.33 1.76 -6.06
CA LYS A 232 -9.00 0.53 -5.65
C LYS A 232 -8.13 -0.24 -4.68
N ARG A 233 -8.75 -0.79 -3.64
CA ARG A 233 -8.04 -1.60 -2.63
C ARG A 233 -7.24 -2.72 -3.30
N THR A 234 -5.98 -2.90 -2.88
CA THR A 234 -4.99 -3.88 -3.39
C THR A 234 -4.61 -3.78 -4.87
N HIS A 235 -5.07 -2.76 -5.60
CA HIS A 235 -4.69 -2.57 -7.00
C HIS A 235 -3.41 -1.73 -7.08
N ASN A 236 -2.54 -2.06 -8.04
CA ASN A 236 -1.32 -1.31 -8.29
C ASN A 236 -1.55 -0.15 -9.27
N TYR A 237 -0.86 0.96 -9.07
CA TYR A 237 -0.92 2.14 -9.94
C TYR A 237 0.48 2.68 -10.15
N ASN A 238 0.86 2.89 -11.42
CA ASN A 238 2.16 3.43 -11.77
C ASN A 238 2.07 4.95 -11.88
N PHE A 239 3.04 5.65 -11.32
CA PHE A 239 3.12 7.11 -11.34
C PHE A 239 4.43 7.55 -12.00
N ARG A 240 4.34 8.45 -12.99
CA ARG A 240 5.56 9.07 -13.53
C ARG A 240 6.17 10.03 -12.53
N LYS A 241 5.34 10.80 -11.82
CA LYS A 241 5.70 11.68 -10.72
C LYS A 241 4.76 11.45 -9.53
N LEU A 242 5.28 11.28 -8.34
CA LEU A 242 4.49 11.16 -7.13
C LEU A 242 5.07 12.11 -6.09
N TYR A 243 4.24 13.04 -5.61
CA TYR A 243 4.56 13.82 -4.44
C TYR A 243 4.21 12.99 -3.22
N TYR A 244 5.25 12.57 -2.50
CA TYR A 244 5.16 11.85 -1.25
C TYR A 244 5.22 12.85 -0.09
N LEU A 245 4.32 12.70 0.86
CA LEU A 245 4.28 13.49 2.09
C LEU A 245 4.52 12.52 3.25
N SER A 246 5.53 12.79 4.08
CA SER A 246 5.83 12.00 5.29
C SER A 246 4.59 11.91 6.18
N GLN A 247 4.38 10.79 6.87
CA GLN A 247 3.23 10.71 7.78
C GLN A 247 3.46 11.60 9.02
N ALA A 248 2.40 12.22 9.52
CA ALA A 248 2.50 13.07 10.72
C ALA A 248 2.93 12.27 11.97
N ASN A 249 2.61 10.97 11.98
CA ASN A 249 2.90 10.05 13.08
C ASN A 249 4.30 9.44 12.97
N SER A 250 4.89 9.48 11.77
CA SER A 250 6.19 8.91 11.43
C SER A 250 7.27 9.99 11.44
N GLY A 251 7.61 10.51 12.62
CA GLY A 251 8.78 11.36 12.74
C GLY A 251 10.05 10.57 12.41
N MET A 252 10.61 10.74 11.21
CA MET A 252 11.90 10.18 10.85
C MET A 252 12.99 10.83 11.72
N LYS A 253 13.91 10.01 12.24
CA LYS A 253 15.32 10.40 12.32
C LYS A 253 15.82 10.40 10.87
N CYS A 254 16.24 11.54 10.34
CA CYS A 254 16.77 11.55 8.98
C CYS A 254 18.28 11.29 9.02
N ASN A 255 18.72 10.08 8.70
CA ASN A 255 20.11 9.83 8.33
C ASN A 255 20.22 9.90 6.80
N PHE A 256 20.32 11.12 6.26
CA PHE A 256 20.73 11.33 4.87
C PHE A 256 22.26 11.22 4.80
N GLU A 257 22.77 10.00 4.60
CA GLU A 257 24.17 9.81 4.19
C GLU A 257 24.31 9.93 2.66
#